data_AF-A0A6C9EFR9-F1
#
_entry.id   AF-A0A6C9EFR9-F1
#
_cell.length_a   1.000
_cell.length_b   1.000
_cell.length_c   1.000
_cell.angle_alpha   90.00
_cell.angle_beta   90.00
_cell.angle_gamma   90.00
#
_symmetry.space_group_name_H-M   'P 1'
#
loop_
_entity.id
_entity.type
_entity.pdbx_description
1 polymer ?
#
loop_
_entity_poly.entity_id
_entity_poly.type
_entity_poly.pdbx_seq_one_letter_code
_entity_poly.pdbx_strand_id
1 'polypeptide(L)'
;LLILGFVPKAGALLSVIPSAVVGGIFLPAAASLIVTGLRALRKVADDERRQTVIGMSLLLGIALPKALSGLTGGASVFFGNNIMVGVFSAIILNALFVALPDLVAKHRAPASVDVPAADPADGTGAAAYDER
;
A
#
# COMPACT_ATOMS: atom_id res chain seq x y z
N LEU A 1 5.05 33.32 -2.94
CA LEU A 1 4.11 33.10 -4.07
C LEU A 1 3.12 34.25 -4.25
N LEU A 2 2.48 34.74 -3.18
CA LEU A 2 1.51 35.84 -3.29
C LEU A 2 2.13 37.13 -3.88
N ILE A 3 3.20 37.66 -3.28
CA ILE A 3 3.87 38.88 -3.77
C ILE A 3 4.49 38.68 -5.17
N LEU A 4 5.04 37.50 -5.45
CA LEU A 4 5.67 37.17 -6.73
C LEU A 4 4.63 36.93 -7.85
N GLY A 5 3.41 36.52 -7.50
CA GLY A 5 2.28 36.34 -8.43
C GLY A 5 1.60 37.65 -8.82
N PHE A 6 1.76 38.71 -8.02
CA PHE A 6 1.30 40.07 -8.35
C PHE A 6 2.28 40.87 -9.22
N VAL A 7 3.43 40.29 -9.60
CA VAL A 7 4.41 40.92 -10.49
C VAL A 7 4.22 40.38 -11.92
N PRO A 8 3.57 41.14 -12.83
CA PRO A 8 3.31 40.69 -14.21
C PRO A 8 4.59 40.32 -14.98
N LYS A 9 5.71 40.97 -14.63
CA LYS A 9 7.03 40.69 -15.22
C LYS A 9 7.54 39.27 -14.94
N ALA A 10 7.24 38.70 -13.79
CA ALA A 10 7.66 37.32 -13.47
C ALA A 10 6.83 36.30 -14.28
N GLY A 11 5.53 36.56 -14.45
CA GLY A 11 4.66 35.74 -15.29
C GLY A 11 5.03 35.78 -16.78
N ALA A 12 5.40 36.96 -17.29
CA ALA A 12 5.85 37.11 -18.68
C ALA A 12 7.14 36.33 -18.96
N LEU A 13 8.11 36.36 -18.04
CA LEU A 13 9.33 35.57 -18.14
C LEU A 13 9.05 34.07 -18.08
N LEU A 14 8.14 33.63 -17.21
CA LEU A 14 7.71 32.24 -17.11
C LEU A 14 7.03 31.76 -18.41
N SER A 15 6.28 32.62 -19.10
CA SER A 15 5.62 32.31 -20.37
C SER A 15 6.60 32.12 -21.54
N VAL A 16 7.83 32.64 -21.44
CA VAL A 16 8.87 32.48 -22.46
C VAL A 16 9.68 31.19 -22.23
N ILE A 17 9.56 30.56 -21.05
CA ILE A 17 10.27 29.31 -20.74
C ILE A 17 9.74 28.19 -21.65
N PRO A 18 10.60 27.56 -22.47
CA PRO A 18 10.19 26.45 -23.32
C PRO A 18 9.64 25.28 -22.49
N SER A 19 8.60 24.60 -22.99
CA SER A 19 7.99 23.44 -22.34
C SER A 19 8.99 22.33 -21.98
N ALA A 20 10.09 22.22 -22.76
CA ALA A 20 11.17 21.27 -22.50
C ALA A 20 11.86 21.49 -21.15
N VAL A 21 12.02 22.74 -20.70
CA VAL A 21 12.69 23.07 -19.42
C VAL A 21 11.76 22.76 -18.24
N VAL A 22 10.46 23.09 -18.39
CA VAL A 22 9.44 22.79 -17.37
C VAL A 22 9.32 21.28 -17.16
N GLY A 23 9.32 20.51 -18.25
CA GLY A 23 9.36 19.04 -18.17
C GLY A 23 10.63 18.53 -17.50
N GLY A 24 11.78 19.12 -17.81
CA GLY A 24 13.09 18.75 -17.26
C GLY A 24 13.18 18.90 -15.73
N ILE A 25 12.59 19.95 -15.16
CA ILE A 25 12.54 20.13 -13.70
C ILE A 25 11.42 19.31 -13.03
N PHE A 26 10.36 18.98 -13.77
CA PHE A 26 9.24 18.21 -13.23
C PHE A 26 9.52 16.70 -13.19
N LEU A 27 10.32 16.18 -14.12
CA LEU A 27 10.62 14.74 -14.22
C LEU A 27 11.23 14.16 -12.93
N PRO A 28 12.23 14.78 -12.28
CA PRO A 28 12.77 14.30 -11.01
C PRO A 28 11.74 14.34 -9.87
N ALA A 29 10.87 15.36 -9.85
CA ALA A 29 9.82 15.48 -8.84
C ALA A 29 8.77 14.36 -8.99
N ALA A 30 8.33 14.09 -10.23
CA ALA A 30 7.43 12.98 -10.52
C ALA A 30 8.06 11.62 -10.19
N ALA A 31 9.34 11.41 -10.56
CA ALA A 31 10.08 10.20 -10.21
C ALA A 31 10.17 10.01 -8.68
N SER A 32 10.48 11.08 -7.94
CA SER A 32 10.54 11.05 -6.48
C SER A 32 9.19 10.71 -5.86
N LEU A 33 8.10 11.27 -6.38
CA LEU A 33 6.74 10.95 -5.95
C LEU A 33 6.41 9.47 -6.15
N ILE A 34 6.73 8.91 -7.32
CA ILE A 34 6.52 7.48 -7.63
C ILE A 34 7.34 6.61 -6.67
N VAL A 35 8.63 6.92 -6.48
CA VAL A 35 9.51 6.18 -5.57
C VAL A 35 8.99 6.23 -4.14
N THR A 36 8.52 7.40 -3.69
CA THR A 36 7.94 7.58 -2.36
C THR A 36 6.67 6.76 -2.19
N GLY A 37 5.79 6.73 -3.20
CA GLY A 37 4.61 5.87 -3.22
C GLY A 37 4.96 4.39 -3.15
N LEU A 38 5.93 3.92 -3.95
CA LEU A 38 6.40 2.54 -3.92
C LEU A 38 7.03 2.17 -2.57
N ARG A 39 7.78 3.07 -1.95
CA ARG A 39 8.33 2.85 -0.59
C ARG A 39 7.22 2.70 0.44
N ALA A 40 6.16 3.51 0.36
CA ALA A 40 5.01 3.39 1.25
C ALA A 40 4.32 2.02 1.09
N LEU A 41 4.14 1.55 -0.15
CA LEU A 41 3.58 0.22 -0.44
C LEU A 41 4.47 -0.92 0.08
N ARG A 42 5.79 -0.82 -0.11
CA ARG A 42 6.74 -1.84 0.39
C ARG A 42 6.69 -2.00 1.91
N LYS A 43 6.48 -0.90 2.65
CA LYS A 43 6.39 -0.93 4.12
C LYS A 43 5.17 -1.71 4.63
N VAL A 44 4.13 -1.88 3.82
CA VAL A 44 2.90 -2.60 4.19
C VAL A 44 2.78 -3.96 3.50
N ALA A 45 3.77 -4.33 2.69
CA ALA A 45 3.79 -5.55 1.89
C ALA A 45 4.48 -6.73 2.61
N ASP A 46 4.48 -6.74 3.94
CA ASP A 46 5.08 -7.83 4.74
C ASP A 46 4.29 -9.15 4.64
N ASP A 47 3.02 -9.07 4.21
CA ASP A 47 2.12 -10.21 4.02
C ASP A 47 1.90 -10.49 2.52
N GLU A 48 2.03 -11.75 2.11
CA GLU A 48 1.77 -12.21 0.73
C GLU A 48 0.36 -11.81 0.23
N ARG A 49 -0.59 -11.79 1.16
CA ARG A 49 -1.97 -11.35 0.88
C ARG A 49 -2.06 -9.85 0.62
N ARG A 50 -1.38 -9.01 1.41
CA ARG A 50 -1.32 -7.56 1.18
C ARG A 50 -0.60 -7.26 -0.13
N GLN A 51 0.47 -7.99 -0.45
CA GLN A 51 1.18 -7.88 -1.73
C GLN A 51 0.26 -8.20 -2.93
N THR A 52 -0.55 -9.27 -2.83
CA THR A 52 -1.52 -9.63 -3.87
C THR A 52 -2.58 -8.54 -4.07
N VAL A 53 -3.12 -7.98 -2.98
CA VAL A 53 -4.11 -6.88 -3.04
C VAL A 53 -3.53 -5.63 -3.70
N ILE A 54 -2.32 -5.24 -3.31
CA ILE A 54 -1.63 -4.08 -3.87
C ILE A 54 -1.43 -4.27 -5.38
N GLY A 55 -0.91 -5.42 -5.81
CA GLY A 55 -0.68 -5.72 -7.22
C GLY A 55 -1.97 -5.73 -8.05
N MET A 56 -3.01 -6.39 -7.52
CA MET A 56 -4.31 -6.49 -8.19
C MET A 56 -4.98 -5.12 -8.31
N SER A 57 -4.98 -4.32 -7.25
CA SER A 57 -5.51 -2.96 -7.27
C SER A 57 -4.80 -2.06 -8.28
N LEU A 58 -3.47 -2.17 -8.39
CA LEU A 58 -2.70 -1.41 -9.37
C LEU A 58 -3.09 -1.80 -10.80
N LEU A 59 -3.24 -3.10 -11.05
CA LEU A 59 -3.67 -3.63 -12.35
C LEU A 59 -5.08 -3.14 -12.71
N LEU A 60 -6.02 -3.21 -11.76
CA LEU A 60 -7.37 -2.69 -11.94
C LEU A 60 -7.35 -1.17 -12.19
N GLY A 61 -6.58 -0.38 -11.42
CA GLY A 61 -6.52 1.07 -11.60
C GLY A 61 -6.10 1.52 -13.00
N ILE A 62 -5.32 0.70 -13.72
CA ILE A 62 -4.90 0.96 -15.10
C ILE A 62 -5.91 0.39 -16.11
N ALA A 63 -6.47 -0.79 -15.87
CA ALA A 63 -7.32 -1.50 -16.82
C ALA A 63 -8.81 -1.07 -16.78
N LEU A 64 -9.36 -0.81 -15.59
CA LEU A 64 -10.78 -0.51 -15.39
C LEU A 64 -11.25 0.81 -16.04
N PRO A 65 -10.50 1.93 -15.97
CA PRO A 65 -10.91 3.17 -16.63
C PRO A 65 -11.13 2.99 -18.13
N LYS A 66 -10.27 2.18 -18.78
CA LYS A 66 -10.37 1.85 -20.20
C LYS A 66 -11.59 1.00 -20.52
N ALA A 67 -11.97 0.08 -19.62
CA ALA A 67 -13.18 -0.74 -19.77
C ALA A 67 -14.47 0.06 -19.49
N LEU A 68 -14.40 1.08 -18.62
CA LEU A 68 -15.54 1.91 -18.21
C LEU A 68 -15.69 3.18 -19.07
N SER A 69 -14.77 3.42 -20.02
CA SER A 69 -14.81 4.55 -20.96
C SER A 69 -16.05 4.56 -21.87
N GLY A 70 -16.81 3.46 -21.94
CA GLY A 70 -18.08 3.36 -22.66
C GLY A 70 -19.32 3.79 -21.86
N LEU A 71 -19.22 4.02 -20.55
CA LEU A 71 -20.36 4.48 -19.75
C LEU A 71 -20.53 5.99 -19.90
N THR A 72 -21.63 6.40 -20.52
CA THR A 72 -22.03 7.81 -20.64
C THR A 72 -22.82 8.23 -19.39
N GLY A 73 -22.47 9.37 -18.78
CA GLY A 73 -23.12 9.90 -17.58
C GLY A 73 -22.17 10.57 -16.58
N GLY A 74 -22.70 11.16 -15.50
CA GLY A 74 -21.91 11.88 -14.47
C GLY A 74 -20.87 11.02 -13.73
N ALA A 75 -21.05 9.70 -13.72
CA ALA A 75 -20.06 8.76 -13.20
C ALA A 75 -18.80 8.68 -14.09
N SER A 76 -18.91 9.00 -15.40
CA SER A 76 -17.78 9.00 -16.35
C SER A 76 -16.68 9.99 -15.94
N VAL A 77 -17.04 11.11 -15.29
CA VAL A 77 -16.07 12.11 -14.82
C VAL A 77 -15.18 11.54 -13.71
N PHE A 78 -15.73 10.68 -12.85
CA PHE A 78 -14.98 10.02 -11.77
C PHE A 78 -14.28 8.75 -12.26
N PHE A 79 -14.92 7.95 -13.12
CA PHE A 79 -14.38 6.70 -13.65
C PHE A 79 -13.44 6.88 -14.86
N GLY A 80 -13.40 8.08 -15.45
CA GLY A 80 -12.45 8.45 -16.50
C GLY A 80 -11.05 8.78 -15.97
N ASN A 81 -10.88 8.93 -14.66
CA ASN A 81 -9.58 9.19 -14.04
C ASN A 81 -8.98 7.92 -13.42
N ASN A 82 -7.88 7.44 -14.00
CA ASN A 82 -7.19 6.21 -13.59
C ASN A 82 -6.75 6.24 -12.12
N ILE A 83 -6.41 7.42 -11.59
CA ILE A 83 -5.98 7.57 -10.20
C ILE A 83 -7.15 7.30 -9.25
N MET A 84 -8.33 7.86 -9.51
CA MET A 84 -9.51 7.64 -8.68
C MET A 84 -9.92 6.18 -8.69
N VAL A 85 -10.02 5.59 -9.88
CA VAL A 85 -10.42 4.20 -10.04
C VAL A 85 -9.44 3.24 -9.37
N GLY A 86 -8.13 3.51 -9.48
CA GLY A 86 -7.09 2.76 -8.79
C GLY A 86 -7.22 2.83 -7.27
N VAL A 87 -7.42 4.02 -6.71
CA VAL A 87 -7.57 4.22 -5.26
C VAL A 87 -8.85 3.55 -4.74
N PHE A 88 -9.98 3.71 -5.43
CA PHE A 88 -11.23 3.03 -5.05
C PHE A 88 -11.07 1.51 -5.07
N SER A 89 -10.46 0.98 -6.14
CA SER A 89 -10.16 -0.45 -6.22
C SER A 89 -9.22 -0.89 -5.09
N ALA A 90 -8.20 -0.10 -4.75
CA ALA A 90 -7.29 -0.37 -3.64
C ALA A 90 -8.02 -0.48 -2.31
N ILE A 91 -8.89 0.49 -2.02
CA ILE A 91 -9.62 0.56 -0.75
C ILE A 91 -10.60 -0.61 -0.64
N ILE A 92 -11.41 -0.85 -1.67
CA ILE A 92 -12.40 -1.93 -1.68
C ILE A 92 -11.70 -3.28 -1.55
N LEU A 93 -10.65 -3.49 -2.35
CA LEU A 93 -9.93 -4.74 -2.34
C LEU A 93 -9.15 -4.92 -1.04
N ASN A 94 -8.58 -3.88 -0.44
CA ASN A 94 -7.96 -3.97 0.89
C ASN A 94 -8.98 -4.28 2.00
N ALA A 95 -10.19 -3.71 1.94
CA ALA A 95 -11.24 -3.98 2.92
C ALA A 95 -11.72 -5.44 2.89
N LEU A 96 -12.04 -6.01 1.72
CA LEU A 96 -12.40 -7.44 1.59
C LEU A 96 -11.16 -8.37 1.78
N PHE A 97 -10.09 -7.95 1.13
CA PHE A 97 -8.74 -8.47 0.98
C PHE A 97 -7.82 -8.64 2.17
N VAL A 98 -8.07 -7.92 3.25
CA VAL A 98 -7.09 -7.76 4.35
C VAL A 98 -7.86 -7.65 5.64
N ALA A 99 -8.78 -6.68 5.75
CA ALA A 99 -9.50 -6.44 7.00
C ALA A 99 -10.43 -7.60 7.43
N LEU A 100 -11.08 -8.30 6.50
CA LEU A 100 -12.01 -9.38 6.84
C LEU A 100 -11.36 -10.56 7.59
N PRO A 101 -10.26 -11.17 7.10
CA PRO A 101 -9.64 -12.26 7.83
C PRO A 101 -8.52 -11.82 8.78
N ASP A 102 -8.07 -10.57 8.81
CA ASP A 102 -7.34 -10.06 9.98
C ASP A 102 -8.25 -10.13 11.23
N LEU A 103 -9.55 -9.84 11.06
CA LEU A 103 -10.54 -10.03 12.12
C LEU A 103 -10.78 -11.52 12.44
N VAL A 104 -10.75 -12.42 11.44
CA VAL A 104 -10.90 -13.88 11.65
C VAL A 104 -9.65 -14.51 12.26
N ALA A 105 -8.45 -14.10 11.84
CA ALA A 105 -7.17 -14.56 12.39
C ALA A 105 -7.01 -14.11 13.84
N LYS A 106 -7.41 -12.86 14.16
CA LYS A 106 -7.45 -12.36 15.54
C LYS A 106 -8.44 -13.14 16.42
N HIS A 107 -9.54 -13.64 15.87
CA HIS A 107 -10.48 -14.52 16.59
C HIS A 107 -9.99 -15.97 16.73
N ARG A 108 -8.99 -16.40 15.93
CA ARG A 108 -8.43 -17.77 15.99
C ARG A 108 -7.23 -17.89 16.94
N ALA A 109 -6.65 -16.76 17.37
CA ALA A 109 -5.43 -16.70 18.16
C ALA A 109 -5.55 -16.82 19.70
N PRO A 110 -6.69 -17.20 20.33
CA PRO A 110 -6.67 -17.61 21.74
C PRO A 110 -7.27 -19.01 21.91
N ALA A 111 -6.59 -20.08 21.48
CA ALA A 111 -7.06 -21.43 21.82
C ALA A 111 -6.03 -22.58 21.85
N SER A 112 -4.71 -22.38 21.65
CA SER A 112 -3.80 -23.53 21.74
C SER A 112 -2.32 -23.21 22.01
N VAL A 113 -2.02 -22.34 22.98
CA VAL A 113 -0.69 -22.36 23.61
C VAL A 113 -0.86 -22.40 25.13
N ASP A 114 -1.64 -23.37 25.61
CA ASP A 114 -1.30 -24.02 26.88
C ASP A 114 -0.25 -25.07 26.53
N VAL A 115 1.02 -24.67 26.60
CA VAL A 115 2.10 -25.64 26.79
C VAL A 115 1.99 -26.03 28.27
N PRO A 116 1.58 -27.27 28.61
CA PRO A 116 1.61 -27.71 29.99
C PRO A 116 3.04 -27.53 30.49
N ALA A 117 3.19 -26.79 31.58
CA ALA A 117 4.44 -26.71 32.31
C ALA A 117 4.94 -28.14 32.50
N ALA A 118 6.09 -28.45 31.91
CA ALA A 118 6.81 -29.67 32.21
C ALA A 118 7.02 -29.70 33.73
N ASP A 119 6.36 -30.66 34.36
CA ASP A 119 6.46 -30.97 35.78
C ASP A 119 7.93 -31.34 36.09
N PRO A 120 8.65 -30.58 36.94
CA PRO A 120 9.99 -30.94 37.33
C PRO A 120 9.91 -31.89 38.54
N ALA A 121 9.26 -33.04 38.41
CA ALA A 121 9.10 -33.96 39.54
C ALA A 121 8.94 -35.44 39.18
N ASP A 122 9.37 -35.90 38.00
CA ASP A 122 9.53 -37.34 37.76
C ASP A 122 10.92 -37.68 37.25
N GLY A 123 11.89 -37.39 38.12
CA GLY A 123 13.27 -37.86 38.03
C GLY A 123 13.49 -38.90 39.11
N THR A 124 12.87 -40.06 38.95
CA THR A 124 13.24 -41.29 39.65
C THR A 124 14.66 -41.68 39.23
N GLY A 125 15.65 -40.99 39.79
CA GLY A 125 17.07 -41.30 39.73
C GLY A 125 17.41 -42.33 40.80
N ALA A 126 16.86 -43.54 40.65
CA ALA A 126 17.38 -44.71 41.33
C ALA A 126 18.57 -45.26 40.53
N ALA A 127 19.64 -45.53 41.27
CA ALA A 127 20.79 -46.36 40.90
C ALA A 127 21.78 -45.78 39.89
N ALA A 128 22.89 -45.21 40.41
CA ALA A 128 24.25 -45.75 40.18
C ALA A 128 25.34 -44.72 40.53
N TYR A 129 25.49 -44.32 41.79
CA TYR A 129 26.75 -43.72 42.29
C TYR A 129 26.89 -43.99 43.79
N ASP A 130 26.98 -45.27 44.14
CA ASP A 130 27.63 -45.70 45.38
C ASP A 130 28.20 -47.09 45.11
N GLU A 131 29.51 -47.18 44.90
CA GLU A 131 30.41 -48.18 45.49
C GLU A 131 31.80 -48.14 44.82
N ARG A 132 32.80 -47.79 45.66
CA ARG A 132 34.24 -48.09 45.58
C ARG A 132 35.15 -47.22 44.69
#